data_AF-A0A3M6U298-F1
#
_entry.id   AF-A0A3M6U298-F1
#
_cell.length_a   1.000
_cell.length_b   1.000
_cell.length_c   1.000
_cell.angle_alpha   90.00
_cell.angle_beta   90.00
_cell.angle_gamma   90.00
#
_symmetry.space_group_name_H-M   'P 1'
#
loop_
_entity.id
_entity.type
_entity.pdbx_description
1 polymer ?
#
loop_
_entity_poly.entity_id
_entity_poly.type
_entity_poly.pdbx_seq_one_letter_code
_entity_poly.pdbx_strand_id
1 'polypeptide(L)'
;MKPFKQTPTLTESQLCFNRALSQARVVIEQAFGILKGRWRCLYKPLEEKTSRVPATIIACCVLRNICIDVGDPSAIDPIEDDDEMDQSSCNGDEQSDARGIREDIMNYLS
;
A
#
# COMPACT_ATOMS: atom_id res chain seq x y z
N MET A 1 5.83 -5.81 -2.91
CA MET A 1 7.30 -5.88 -3.16
C MET A 1 8.05 -5.83 -1.84
N LYS A 2 9.08 -6.68 -1.65
CA LYS A 2 9.87 -6.76 -0.41
C LYS A 2 11.12 -5.88 -0.50
N PRO A 3 11.45 -5.09 0.53
CA PRO A 3 12.71 -4.36 0.58
C PRO A 3 13.91 -5.32 0.60
N PHE A 4 15.09 -4.82 0.27
CA PHE A 4 16.34 -5.53 0.56
C PHE A 4 16.51 -5.64 2.07
N LYS A 5 16.95 -6.81 2.54
CA LYS A 5 17.22 -7.06 3.96
C LYS A 5 18.26 -6.05 4.45
N GLN A 6 18.04 -5.46 5.62
CA GLN A 6 18.99 -4.55 6.24
C GLN A 6 20.22 -5.34 6.68
N THR A 7 21.29 -5.25 5.89
CA THR A 7 22.61 -5.78 6.22
C THR A 7 23.63 -4.65 6.19
N PRO A 8 24.78 -4.77 6.88
CA PRO A 8 25.86 -3.77 6.83
C PRO A 8 26.45 -3.55 5.44
N THR A 9 26.10 -4.41 4.48
CA THR A 9 26.67 -4.48 3.13
C THR A 9 25.66 -4.10 2.04
N LEU A 10 24.66 -3.27 2.37
CA LEU A 10 23.74 -2.73 1.37
C LEU A 10 24.49 -1.77 0.43
N THR A 11 24.30 -1.95 -0.87
CA THR A 11 24.77 -1.00 -1.89
C THR A 11 23.94 0.28 -1.86
N GLU A 12 24.49 1.37 -2.38
CA GLU A 12 23.80 2.67 -2.45
C GLU A 12 22.49 2.58 -3.26
N SER A 13 22.49 1.87 -4.39
CA SER A 13 21.29 1.62 -5.19
C SER A 13 20.21 0.85 -4.42
N GLN A 14 20.60 -0.16 -3.60
CA GLN A 14 19.65 -0.88 -2.75
C GLN A 14 19.07 0.00 -1.63
N LEU A 15 19.87 0.91 -1.07
CA LEU A 15 19.40 1.90 -0.09
C LEU A 15 18.42 2.89 -0.73
N CYS A 16 18.74 3.42 -1.92
CA CYS A 16 17.87 4.29 -2.68
C CYS A 16 16.52 3.62 -2.95
N PHE A 17 16.55 2.38 -3.46
CA PHE A 17 15.36 1.57 -3.69
C PHE A 17 14.53 1.38 -2.40
N ASN A 18 15.15 0.97 -1.29
CA ASN A 18 14.45 0.77 -0.03
C ASN A 18 13.79 2.06 0.47
N ARG A 19 14.47 3.20 0.32
CA ARG A 19 13.93 4.52 0.68
C ARG A 19 12.74 4.90 -0.19
N ALA A 20 12.84 4.72 -1.50
CA ALA A 20 11.75 4.99 -2.44
C ALA A 20 10.54 4.09 -2.16
N LEU A 21 10.77 2.80 -1.90
CA LEU A 21 9.71 1.85 -1.53
C LEU A 21 9.00 2.26 -0.24
N SER A 22 9.75 2.66 0.80
CA SER A 22 9.16 3.13 2.05
C SER A 22 8.33 4.41 1.85
N GLN A 23 8.82 5.37 1.06
CA GLN A 23 8.05 6.58 0.75
C GLN A 23 6.75 6.27 0.00
N ALA A 24 6.80 5.37 -0.98
CA ALA A 24 5.61 4.94 -1.71
C ALA A 24 4.60 4.25 -0.79
N ARG A 25 5.06 3.41 0.15
CA ARG A 25 4.19 2.75 1.14
C ARG A 25 3.48 3.75 2.04
N VAL A 26 4.19 4.75 2.56
CA VAL A 26 3.59 5.81 3.41
C VAL A 26 2.43 6.49 2.68
N VAL A 27 2.59 6.84 1.40
CA VAL A 27 1.53 7.47 0.61
C VAL A 27 0.33 6.53 0.43
N ILE A 28 0.58 5.24 0.17
CA ILE A 28 -0.47 4.23 0.00
C ILE A 28 -1.22 3.97 1.31
N GLU A 29 -0.50 3.81 2.41
CA GLU A 29 -1.05 3.60 3.75
C GLU A 29 -1.93 4.77 4.17
N GLN A 30 -1.46 6.01 3.97
CA GLN A 30 -2.26 7.22 4.21
C GLN A 30 -3.52 7.24 3.35
N ALA A 31 -3.44 6.90 2.06
CA ALA A 31 -4.59 6.86 1.18
C ALA A 31 -5.63 5.83 1.64
N PHE A 32 -5.20 4.64 2.06
CA PHE A 32 -6.10 3.61 2.59
C PHE A 32 -6.68 3.97 3.96
N GLY A 33 -5.90 4.57 4.86
CA GLY A 33 -6.39 5.06 6.15
C GLY A 33 -7.49 6.10 5.98
N ILE A 34 -7.33 7.03 5.04
CA ILE A 34 -8.37 8.01 4.66
C ILE A 34 -9.59 7.32 4.05
N LEU A 35 -9.39 6.37 3.12
CA LEU A 35 -10.50 5.70 2.45
C LEU A 35 -11.36 4.91 3.45
N LYS A 36 -10.72 4.20 4.40
CA LYS A 36 -11.40 3.46 5.46
C LYS A 36 -12.03 4.36 6.51
N GLY A 37 -11.35 5.43 6.92
CA GLY A 37 -11.88 6.44 7.84
C GLY A 37 -13.16 7.08 7.32
N ARG A 38 -13.21 7.35 6.01
CA ARG A 38 -14.40 7.91 5.36
C ARG A 38 -15.50 6.88 5.14
N TRP A 39 -15.17 5.71 4.60
CA TRP A 39 -16.15 4.68 4.26
C TRP A 39 -16.14 3.57 5.31
N ARG A 40 -16.94 3.71 6.37
CA ARG A 40 -17.04 2.74 7.48
C ARG A 40 -17.35 1.31 7.05
N CYS A 41 -17.95 1.10 5.87
CA CYS A 41 -18.17 -0.23 5.29
C CYS A 41 -16.86 -0.99 5.05
N LEU A 42 -15.74 -0.30 4.88
CA LEU A 42 -14.41 -0.88 4.67
C LEU A 42 -13.68 -1.22 5.98
N TYR A 43 -14.25 -0.87 7.13
CA TYR A 43 -13.65 -1.16 8.44
C TYR A 43 -13.84 -2.61 8.88
N LYS A 44 -14.83 -3.29 8.30
CA LYS A 44 -15.10 -4.71 8.54
C LYS A 44 -15.05 -5.45 7.20
N PRO A 45 -14.84 -6.78 7.22
CA PRO A 45 -15.03 -7.58 6.02
C PRO A 45 -16.39 -7.28 5.39
N LEU A 46 -16.38 -7.00 4.08
CA LEU A 46 -17.61 -6.72 3.35
C LEU A 46 -18.47 -7.98 3.30
N GLU A 47 -19.67 -7.91 3.88
CA GLU A 47 -20.67 -8.99 3.88
C GLU A 47 -21.38 -9.10 2.52
N GLU A 48 -20.60 -9.29 1.45
CA GLU A 48 -21.10 -9.45 0.10
C GLU A 48 -20.37 -10.56 -0.67
N LYS A 49 -20.87 -10.88 -1.86
CA LYS A 49 -20.20 -11.86 -2.74
C LYS A 49 -18.81 -11.32 -3.11
N THR A 50 -17.79 -12.16 -3.06
CA THR A 50 -16.40 -11.81 -3.45
C THR A 50 -16.33 -11.18 -4.84
N SER A 51 -17.22 -11.54 -5.76
CA SER A 51 -17.30 -10.94 -7.10
C SER A 51 -17.74 -9.47 -7.11
N ARG A 52 -18.40 -8.99 -6.05
CA ARG A 52 -18.88 -7.60 -5.92
C ARG A 52 -17.89 -6.70 -5.17
N VAL A 53 -17.04 -7.27 -4.32
CA VAL A 53 -16.03 -6.54 -3.54
C VAL A 53 -15.23 -5.57 -4.41
N PRO A 54 -14.68 -5.95 -5.59
CA PRO A 54 -13.94 -5.00 -6.42
C PRO A 54 -14.77 -3.78 -6.84
N ALA A 55 -16.04 -3.96 -7.16
CA ALA A 55 -16.94 -2.87 -7.54
C ALA A 55 -17.19 -1.92 -6.37
N THR A 56 -17.37 -2.45 -5.16
CA THR A 56 -17.52 -1.65 -3.93
C THR A 56 -16.26 -0.82 -3.65
N ILE A 57 -15.07 -1.43 -3.75
CA ILE A 57 -13.80 -0.70 -3.57
C ILE A 57 -13.65 0.41 -4.61
N ILE A 58 -13.92 0.13 -5.90
CA ILE A 58 -13.85 1.13 -6.97
C ILE A 58 -14.84 2.27 -6.71
N ALA A 59 -16.07 1.96 -6.32
CA ALA A 59 -17.08 2.98 -5.99
C ALA A 59 -16.60 3.89 -4.86
N CYS A 60 -16.01 3.33 -3.78
CA CYS A 60 -15.40 4.11 -2.70
C CYS A 60 -14.29 5.05 -3.20
N CYS A 61 -13.42 4.60 -4.10
CA CYS A 61 -12.37 5.43 -4.70
C CYS A 61 -12.94 6.55 -5.57
N VAL A 62 -13.92 6.25 -6.42
CA VAL A 62 -14.59 7.25 -7.28
C VAL A 62 -15.29 8.31 -6.43
N LEU A 63 -16.03 7.89 -5.40
CA LEU A 63 -16.68 8.81 -4.47
C LEU A 63 -15.67 9.68 -3.72
N ARG A 64 -14.52 9.12 -3.32
CA ARG A 64 -13.45 9.89 -2.69
C ARG A 64 -12.92 10.98 -3.63
N ASN A 65 -12.71 10.67 -4.91
CA ASN A 65 -12.27 11.66 -5.90
C ASN A 65 -13.31 12.77 -6.07
N ILE A 66 -14.59 12.42 -6.19
CA ILE A 66 -15.67 13.42 -6.26
C ILE A 66 -15.65 14.35 -5.04
N CYS A 67 -15.43 13.80 -3.83
CA CYS A 67 -15.33 14.62 -2.63
C CYS A 67 -14.13 15.58 -2.65
N ILE A 68 -13.01 15.19 -3.25
CA ILE A 68 -11.85 16.08 -3.45
C ILE A 68 -12.22 17.20 -4.44
N ASP A 69 -12.86 16.85 -5.56
CA ASP A 69 -13.23 17.79 -6.62
C ASP A 69 -14.22 18.87 -6.14
N VAL A 70 -15.17 18.49 -5.28
CA VAL A 70 -16.16 19.43 -4.71
C VAL A 70 -15.65 20.18 -3.48
N GLY A 71 -14.41 19.91 -3.03
CA GLY A 71 -13.82 20.55 -1.86
C GLY A 71 -14.53 20.20 -0.54
N ASP A 72 -14.98 18.95 -0.39
CA ASP A 72 -15.70 18.50 0.79
C ASP A 72 -14.88 18.74 2.08
N PRO A 73 -15.38 19.55 3.04
CA PRO A 73 -14.65 19.93 4.23
C PRO A 73 -14.64 18.84 5.32
N SER A 74 -15.27 17.69 5.08
CA SER A 74 -15.36 16.63 6.09
C SER A 74 -13.95 16.17 6.51
N ALA A 75 -13.60 16.46 7.76
CA ALA A 75 -12.40 15.96 8.39
C ALA A 75 -12.45 14.42 8.40
N ILE A 76 -11.39 13.81 7.88
CA ILE A 76 -11.23 12.36 7.91
C ILE A 76 -10.03 12.12 8.79
N ASP A 77 -10.26 11.57 9.96
CA ASP A 77 -9.18 11.04 10.76
C ASP A 77 -8.69 9.78 10.04
N PRO A 78 -7.43 9.74 9.56
CA PRO A 78 -6.87 8.52 9.02
C PRO A 78 -6.94 7.46 10.11
N ILE A 79 -7.54 6.32 9.79
CA ILE A 79 -7.46 5.17 10.68
C ILE A 79 -6.06 4.59 10.48
N GLU A 80 -5.22 4.69 11.50
CA GLU A 80 -4.00 3.89 11.59
C GLU A 80 -4.43 2.43 11.78
N ASP A 81 -4.11 1.58 10.81
CA ASP A 81 -4.25 0.15 11.05
C ASP A 81 -3.19 -0.26 12.06
N ASP A 82 -3.62 -0.79 13.19
CA ASP A 82 -2.77 -1.50 14.15
C ASP A 82 -2.44 -2.92 13.65
N ASP A 83 -2.54 -3.15 12.33
CA ASP A 83 -1.94 -4.29 11.69
C ASP A 83 -0.43 -4.09 11.81
N GLU A 84 0.15 -4.57 12.93
CA GLU A 84 1.56 -4.94 12.99
C GLU A 84 1.84 -5.63 11.66
N MET A 85 2.62 -4.96 10.80
CA MET A 85 3.16 -5.58 9.60
C MET A 85 3.95 -6.78 10.09
N ASP A 86 3.31 -7.93 10.14
CA ASP A 86 3.93 -9.17 10.52
C ASP A 86 5.08 -9.35 9.54
N GLN A 87 6.29 -9.06 10.03
CA GLN A 87 7.53 -9.42 9.37
C GLN A 87 7.72 -10.93 9.40
N SER A 88 6.64 -11.72 9.49
CA SER A 88 6.51 -13.07 8.99
C SER A 88 7.41 -13.20 7.77
N SER A 89 8.55 -13.83 8.07
CA SER A 89 9.35 -14.52 7.09
C SER A 89 8.44 -15.60 6.54
N CYS A 90 7.58 -15.24 5.60
CA CYS A 90 7.08 -16.15 4.61
C CYS A 90 8.32 -16.63 3.86
N ASN A 91 8.88 -17.72 4.36
CA ASN A 91 9.83 -18.61 3.69
C ASN A 91 9.10 -19.32 2.54
N GLY A 92 8.42 -18.54 1.70
CA GLY A 92 7.86 -19.00 0.44
C GLY A 92 8.90 -18.76 -0.63
N ASP A 93 9.22 -19.82 -1.36
CA ASP A 93 10.19 -19.85 -2.45
C ASP A 93 10.14 -18.57 -3.28
N GLU A 94 11.26 -17.85 -3.31
CA GLU A 94 11.40 -16.59 -4.03
C GLU A 94 11.19 -16.84 -5.52
N GLN A 95 9.96 -16.66 -5.99
CA GLN A 95 9.64 -16.70 -7.41
C GLN A 95 10.50 -15.67 -8.14
N SER A 96 11.32 -16.17 -9.07
CA SER A 96 12.32 -15.44 -9.87
C SER A 96 11.80 -14.10 -10.41
N ASP A 97 10.50 -14.02 -10.70
CA ASP A 97 9.82 -12.86 -11.25
C ASP A 97 9.82 -11.65 -10.30
N ALA A 98 9.58 -11.87 -9.01
CA ALA A 98 9.54 -10.78 -8.02
C ALA A 98 10.92 -10.17 -7.74
N ARG A 99 12.00 -10.97 -7.91
CA ARG A 99 13.38 -10.46 -7.84
C ARG A 99 13.71 -9.61 -9.06
N GLY A 100 13.36 -10.09 -10.26
CA GLY A 100 13.58 -9.37 -11.52
C GLY A 100 12.92 -7.99 -11.52
N ILE A 101 11.63 -7.91 -11.18
CA ILE A 101 10.89 -6.64 -11.10
C ILE A 101 11.57 -5.66 -10.12
N ARG A 102 12.06 -6.15 -8.99
CA ARG A 102 12.76 -5.32 -8.00
C ARG A 102 14.08 -4.78 -8.54
N GLU A 103 14.85 -5.61 -9.25
CA GLU A 103 16.11 -5.21 -9.87
C GLU A 103 15.87 -4.19 -10.99
N ASP A 104 14.86 -4.40 -11.83
CA ASP A 104 14.48 -3.45 -12.88
C ASP A 104 14.11 -2.08 -12.30
N ILE A 105 13.30 -2.06 -11.25
CA ILE A 105 12.92 -0.82 -10.57
C ILE A 105 14.14 -0.16 -9.90
N MET A 106 15.05 -0.94 -9.31
CA MET A 106 16.29 -0.38 -8.74
C MET A 106 17.16 0.26 -9.82
N ASN A 107 17.33 -0.41 -10.96
CA ASN A 107 18.11 0.10 -12.09
C ASN A 107 17.49 1.37 -12.66
N TYR A 108 16.16 1.48 -12.66
CA TYR A 108 15.45 2.70 -13.08
C TYR A 108 15.64 3.87 -12.10
N LEU A 109 15.80 3.58 -10.80
CA LEU A 109 15.96 4.58 -9.74
C LEU A 109 17.43 4.97 -9.47
N SER A 110 18.39 4.29 -10.09
CA SER A 110 19.84 4.56 -9.97
C SER A 110 20.29 5.56 -11.02
#